data_AF-A0A7I7RSP4-F1
#
_entry.id   AF-A0A7I7RSP4-F1
#
_cell.length_a   1.000
_cell.length_b   1.000
_cell.length_c   1.000
_cell.angle_alpha   90.00
_cell.angle_beta   90.00
_cell.angle_gamma   90.00
#
_symmetry.space_group_name_H-M   'P 1'
#
loop_
_entity.id
_entity.type
_entity.pdbx_description
1 polymer ?
#
loop_
_entity_poly.entity_id
_entity_poly.type
_entity_poly.pdbx_seq_one_letter_code
_entity_poly.pdbx_strand_id
1 'polypeptide(L)'
;MTHRNEQGFWEWAYGDLLSNTNRGVLAEYIVATALGIHDTKRVEWNQYDLEFGDVKVEVKSAAYVQAWEQSRLSTIKFGIRPARGWDSRTNISATTARRSADVYVFCLLEGEERDRIDPLDVEQWTFYVLSRHELDRQVPEQKTIGLAPLIAKFGPRKCVYGELKAAIHEAAAENRGA
;
A
#
# COMPACT_ATOMS: atom_id res chain seq x y z
N MET A 1 0.59 -40.22 5.02
CA MET A 1 -0.01 -39.24 4.09
C MET A 1 1.06 -38.21 3.76
N THR A 2 1.45 -38.09 2.48
CA THR A 2 2.60 -37.29 2.02
C THR A 2 2.20 -36.06 1.19
N HIS A 3 0.92 -35.68 1.19
CA HIS A 3 0.48 -34.46 0.53
C HIS A 3 0.39 -33.30 1.53
N ARG A 4 1.05 -32.20 1.21
CA ARG A 4 0.83 -30.90 1.87
C ARG A 4 -0.41 -30.24 1.25
N ASN A 5 -1.09 -29.39 2.01
CA ASN A 5 -2.22 -28.60 1.52
C ASN A 5 -1.83 -27.11 1.46
N GLU A 6 -2.52 -26.36 0.60
CA GLU A 6 -2.23 -24.95 0.35
C GLU A 6 -2.41 -24.09 1.60
N GLN A 7 -3.44 -24.36 2.40
CA GLN A 7 -3.70 -23.62 3.64
C GLN A 7 -2.54 -23.73 4.64
N GLY A 8 -2.01 -24.93 4.87
CA GLY A 8 -0.88 -25.15 5.76
C GLY A 8 0.41 -24.53 5.24
N PHE A 9 0.58 -24.41 3.91
CA PHE A 9 1.66 -23.63 3.33
C PHE A 9 1.47 -22.13 3.59
N TRP A 10 0.24 -21.61 3.42
CA TRP A 10 -0.07 -20.20 3.67
C TRP A 10 0.12 -19.83 5.14
N GLU A 11 -0.35 -20.65 6.08
CA GLU A 11 -0.15 -20.42 7.51
C GLU A 11 1.34 -20.42 7.88
N TRP A 12 2.14 -21.33 7.32
CA TRP A 12 3.58 -21.40 7.59
C TRP A 12 4.37 -20.23 6.99
N ALA A 13 4.09 -19.84 5.74
CA ALA A 13 4.84 -18.81 5.04
C ALA A 13 4.34 -17.37 5.32
N TYR A 14 3.03 -17.21 5.50
CA TYR A 14 2.36 -15.91 5.56
C TYR A 14 1.57 -15.67 6.85
N GLY A 15 1.58 -16.61 7.81
CA GLY A 15 0.82 -16.49 9.06
C GLY A 15 1.24 -15.32 9.97
N ASP A 16 2.49 -14.88 9.89
CA ASP A 16 2.93 -13.66 10.56
C ASP A 16 2.58 -12.43 9.71
N LEU A 17 1.39 -11.88 9.96
CA LEU A 17 0.87 -10.69 9.27
C LEU A 17 1.43 -9.36 9.82
N LEU A 18 2.17 -9.38 10.94
CA LEU A 18 2.89 -8.22 11.46
C LEU A 18 4.25 -8.04 10.78
N SER A 19 4.80 -9.08 10.16
CA SER A 19 6.01 -9.00 9.34
C SER A 19 5.84 -7.96 8.24
N ASN A 20 6.85 -7.11 8.04
CA ASN A 20 6.74 -5.99 7.11
C ASN A 20 6.44 -6.41 5.65
N THR A 21 6.92 -7.57 5.22
CA THR A 21 6.65 -8.15 3.90
C THR A 21 5.19 -8.60 3.79
N ASN A 22 4.73 -9.42 4.73
CA ASN A 22 3.37 -9.98 4.70
C ASN A 22 2.31 -8.90 4.97
N ARG A 23 2.60 -7.96 5.87
CA ARG A 23 1.76 -6.79 6.13
C ARG A 23 1.59 -5.91 4.89
N GLY A 24 2.63 -5.83 4.05
CA GLY A 24 2.55 -5.15 2.75
C GLY A 24 1.53 -5.81 1.83
N VAL A 25 1.65 -7.14 1.66
CA VAL A 25 0.72 -7.94 0.86
C VAL A 25 -0.71 -7.90 1.43
N LEU A 26 -0.85 -7.91 2.75
CA LEU A 26 -2.16 -7.78 3.41
C LEU A 26 -2.77 -6.40 3.16
N ALA A 27 -1.99 -5.32 3.24
CA ALA A 27 -2.48 -3.99 2.91
C ALA A 27 -2.94 -3.89 1.44
N GLU A 28 -2.19 -4.47 0.50
CA GLU A 28 -2.62 -4.59 -0.91
C GLU A 28 -3.97 -5.32 -1.01
N TYR A 29 -4.13 -6.45 -0.30
CA TYR A 29 -5.37 -7.21 -0.26
C TYR A 29 -6.54 -6.43 0.35
N ILE A 30 -6.33 -5.72 1.46
CA ILE A 30 -7.35 -4.87 2.09
C ILE A 30 -7.83 -3.80 1.10
N VAL A 31 -6.91 -3.10 0.42
CA VAL A 31 -7.30 -2.09 -0.58
C VAL A 31 -8.00 -2.74 -1.78
N ALA A 32 -7.56 -3.90 -2.25
CA ALA A 32 -8.21 -4.63 -3.33
C ALA A 32 -9.67 -4.99 -2.99
N THR A 33 -9.92 -5.50 -1.78
CA THR A 33 -11.28 -5.84 -1.34
C THR A 33 -12.17 -4.60 -1.21
N ALA A 34 -11.64 -3.47 -0.72
CA ALA A 34 -12.37 -2.21 -0.65
C ALA A 34 -12.79 -1.69 -2.04
N LEU A 35 -11.99 -1.98 -3.07
CA LEU A 35 -12.29 -1.66 -4.46
C LEU A 35 -13.26 -2.66 -5.13
N GLY A 36 -13.49 -3.82 -4.51
CA GLY A 36 -14.28 -4.92 -5.07
C GLY A 36 -13.50 -5.81 -6.05
N ILE A 37 -12.17 -5.86 -5.92
CA ILE A 37 -11.30 -6.71 -6.74
C ILE A 37 -11.16 -8.06 -6.03
N HIS A 38 -11.83 -9.09 -6.53
CA HIS A 38 -11.85 -10.42 -5.91
C HIS A 38 -11.14 -11.51 -6.73
N ASP A 39 -11.20 -11.42 -8.06
CA ASP A 39 -10.76 -12.50 -8.96
C ASP A 39 -9.36 -12.26 -9.57
N THR A 40 -8.75 -11.12 -9.28
CA THR A 40 -7.42 -10.77 -9.82
C THR A 40 -6.32 -11.27 -8.89
N LYS A 41 -5.48 -12.18 -9.39
CA LYS A 41 -4.29 -12.62 -8.66
C LYS A 41 -3.26 -11.50 -8.60
N ARG A 42 -2.63 -11.34 -7.44
CA ARG A 42 -1.48 -10.45 -7.24
C ARG A 42 -0.35 -10.81 -8.20
N VAL A 43 0.22 -9.81 -8.86
CA VAL A 43 1.43 -9.96 -9.67
C VAL A 43 2.57 -9.23 -8.97
N GLU A 44 3.50 -10.00 -8.42
CA GLU A 44 4.67 -9.43 -7.75
C GLU A 44 5.53 -8.63 -8.74
N TRP A 45 6.12 -7.53 -8.28
CA TRP A 45 7.03 -6.65 -9.04
C TRP A 45 6.42 -5.85 -10.19
N ASN A 46 5.09 -5.95 -10.39
CA ASN A 46 4.42 -5.10 -11.36
C ASN A 46 4.60 -3.62 -11.01
N GLN A 47 4.58 -2.76 -12.02
CA GLN A 47 4.84 -1.32 -11.87
C GLN A 47 3.82 -0.54 -11.01
N TYR A 48 2.72 -1.19 -10.61
CA TYR A 48 1.74 -0.73 -9.63
C TYR A 48 1.08 -1.98 -9.03
N ASP A 49 0.49 -1.84 -7.83
CA ASP A 49 -0.02 -2.96 -7.05
C ASP A 49 -1.41 -3.40 -7.52
N LEU A 50 -2.30 -2.43 -7.84
CA LEU A 50 -3.69 -2.70 -8.24
C LEU A 50 -4.11 -1.87 -9.45
N GLU A 51 -5.08 -2.38 -10.20
CA GLU A 51 -5.78 -1.68 -11.28
C GLU A 51 -7.28 -1.76 -11.01
N PHE A 52 -7.96 -0.62 -11.04
CA PHE A 52 -9.40 -0.50 -10.81
C PHE A 52 -10.02 0.42 -11.86
N GLY A 53 -10.74 -0.18 -12.81
CA GLY A 53 -11.11 0.52 -14.04
C GLY A 53 -9.85 0.93 -14.80
N ASP A 54 -9.68 2.23 -15.04
CA ASP A 54 -8.47 2.79 -15.65
C ASP A 54 -7.48 3.39 -14.63
N VAL A 55 -7.76 3.26 -13.33
CA VAL A 55 -6.95 3.83 -12.24
C VAL A 55 -5.93 2.82 -11.76
N LYS A 56 -4.65 3.19 -11.81
CA LYS A 56 -3.53 2.41 -11.24
C LYS A 56 -3.26 2.86 -9.82
N VAL A 57 -3.16 1.92 -8.88
CA VAL A 57 -2.99 2.21 -7.46
C VAL A 57 -1.68 1.61 -6.95
N GLU A 58 -0.89 2.42 -6.24
CA GLU A 58 0.24 1.99 -5.45
C GLU A 58 -0.16 1.95 -3.97
N VAL A 59 0.06 0.81 -3.31
CA VAL A 59 -0.18 0.61 -1.89
C VAL A 59 1.15 0.67 -1.14
N LYS A 60 1.14 1.33 0.02
CA LYS A 60 2.31 1.42 0.90
C LYS A 60 1.89 1.15 2.34
N SER A 61 2.53 0.18 2.98
CA SER A 61 2.19 -0.24 4.35
C SER A 61 3.25 0.20 5.36
N ALA A 62 2.82 0.65 6.53
CA ALA A 62 3.65 0.89 7.70
C ALA A 62 2.88 0.55 8.99
N ALA A 63 3.62 0.35 10.08
CA ALA A 63 3.07 0.07 11.41
C ALA A 63 4.03 0.58 12.50
N TYR A 64 3.52 0.97 13.65
CA TYR A 64 4.35 1.36 14.79
C TYR A 64 5.03 0.14 15.44
N VAL A 65 4.31 -0.97 15.53
CA VAL A 65 4.80 -2.25 16.07
C VAL A 65 5.18 -3.21 14.93
N GLN A 66 6.23 -4.01 15.13
CA GLN A 66 6.76 -4.97 14.17
C GLN A 66 6.72 -6.41 14.70
N ALA A 67 6.93 -7.36 13.79
CA ALA A 67 7.01 -8.79 14.09
C ALA A 67 8.24 -9.21 14.94
N TRP A 68 9.29 -8.38 14.98
CA TRP A 68 10.44 -8.61 15.85
C TRP A 68 10.36 -7.74 17.11
N GLU A 69 11.12 -8.09 18.14
CA GLU A 69 11.22 -7.32 19.37
C GLU A 69 11.82 -5.93 19.11
N GLN A 70 11.23 -4.89 19.71
CA GLN A 70 11.65 -3.51 19.51
C GLN A 70 11.83 -2.80 20.85
N SER A 71 12.91 -2.03 20.99
CA SER A 71 13.13 -1.16 22.16
C SER A 71 12.32 0.14 22.12
N ARG A 72 11.75 0.47 20.95
CA ARG A 72 10.88 1.63 20.73
C ARG A 72 10.01 1.42 19.49
N LEU A 73 8.88 2.12 19.43
CA LEU A 73 8.01 2.14 18.26
C LEU A 73 8.76 2.60 17.00
N SER A 74 8.38 2.02 15.86
CA SER A 74 8.88 2.40 14.56
C SER A 74 8.41 3.81 14.18
N THR A 75 9.33 4.61 13.65
CA THR A 75 8.94 5.85 12.98
C THR A 75 8.25 5.52 11.65
N ILE A 76 7.02 6.02 11.46
CA ILE A 76 6.25 5.77 10.24
C ILE A 76 6.88 6.48 9.04
N LYS A 77 7.23 5.67 8.03
CA LYS A 77 7.90 6.11 6.81
C LYS A 77 7.48 5.22 5.64
N PHE A 78 7.16 5.85 4.52
CA PHE A 78 6.72 5.19 3.29
C PHE A 78 7.75 5.40 2.17
N GLY A 79 7.90 4.40 1.31
CA GLY A 79 8.66 4.53 0.06
C GLY A 79 7.82 5.20 -1.03
N ILE A 80 8.34 6.26 -1.64
CA ILE A 80 7.68 7.02 -2.73
C ILE A 80 8.63 7.29 -3.91
N ARG A 81 9.72 6.53 -4.00
CA ARG A 81 10.73 6.73 -5.05
C ARG A 81 10.13 6.56 -6.45
N PRO A 82 10.49 7.39 -7.42
CA PRO A 82 10.39 7.02 -8.82
C PRO A 82 11.21 5.75 -9.08
N ALA A 83 10.68 4.83 -9.89
CA ALA A 83 11.35 3.59 -10.24
C ALA A 83 11.13 3.25 -11.72
N ARG A 84 12.03 2.44 -12.29
CA ARG A 84 11.76 1.80 -13.59
C ARG A 84 10.74 0.70 -13.35
N GLY A 85 9.48 0.97 -13.69
CA GLY A 85 8.41 0.00 -13.56
C GLY A 85 8.56 -1.14 -14.57
N TRP A 86 8.34 -2.37 -14.14
CA TRP A 86 8.18 -3.52 -15.03
C TRP A 86 6.69 -3.76 -15.28
N ASP A 87 6.32 -3.88 -16.55
CA ASP A 87 4.96 -4.19 -16.96
C ASP A 87 4.84 -5.70 -17.21
N SER A 88 4.04 -6.36 -16.37
CA SER A 88 3.82 -7.81 -16.45
C SER A 88 3.08 -8.26 -17.71
N ARG A 89 2.26 -7.39 -18.32
CA ARG A 89 1.47 -7.70 -19.52
C ARG A 89 2.35 -7.75 -20.76
N THR A 90 3.37 -6.88 -20.83
CA THR A 90 4.29 -6.81 -21.97
C THR A 90 5.65 -7.44 -21.67
N ASN A 91 5.94 -7.76 -20.41
CA ASN A 91 7.25 -8.20 -19.91
C ASN A 91 8.38 -7.20 -20.25
N ILE A 92 8.12 -5.90 -20.11
CA ILE A 92 9.06 -4.83 -20.45
C ILE A 92 9.25 -3.90 -19.26
N SER A 93 10.52 -3.55 -19.00
CA SER A 93 10.87 -2.53 -18.01
C SER A 93 10.94 -1.15 -18.66
N ALA A 94 10.37 -0.15 -18.01
CA ALA A 94 10.49 1.25 -18.42
C ALA A 94 11.97 1.68 -18.46
N THR A 95 12.34 2.46 -19.48
CA THR A 95 13.71 2.98 -19.63
C THR A 95 14.01 4.12 -18.66
N THR A 96 12.99 4.88 -18.27
CA THR A 96 13.06 6.00 -17.34
C THR A 96 12.37 5.67 -16.01
N ALA A 97 12.89 6.25 -14.93
CA ALA A 97 12.27 6.12 -13.61
C ALA A 97 11.12 7.12 -13.48
N ARG A 98 9.96 6.64 -13.03
CA ARG A 98 8.78 7.46 -12.71
C ARG A 98 7.97 6.81 -11.60
N ARG A 99 6.99 7.53 -11.05
CA ARG A 99 5.90 6.92 -10.28
C ARG A 99 4.89 6.38 -11.28
N SER A 100 4.61 5.08 -11.28
CA SER A 100 3.80 4.44 -12.33
C SER A 100 2.30 4.43 -12.04
N ALA A 101 1.90 4.41 -10.76
CA ALA A 101 0.51 4.47 -10.31
C ALA A 101 -0.07 5.89 -10.34
N ASP A 102 -1.39 6.01 -10.57
CA ASP A 102 -2.17 7.26 -10.55
C ASP A 102 -2.46 7.74 -9.12
N VAL A 103 -2.66 6.80 -8.20
CA VAL A 103 -3.03 7.08 -6.82
C VAL A 103 -2.11 6.30 -5.88
N TYR A 104 -1.71 6.93 -4.79
CA TYR A 104 -0.99 6.30 -3.69
C TYR A 104 -1.91 6.14 -2.49
N VAL A 105 -1.99 4.93 -1.94
CA VAL A 105 -2.71 4.61 -0.70
C VAL A 105 -1.70 4.22 0.37
N PHE A 106 -1.45 5.13 1.30
CA PHE A 106 -0.59 4.90 2.45
C PHE A 106 -1.43 4.29 3.59
N CYS A 107 -1.23 3.00 3.83
CA CYS A 107 -1.90 2.20 4.84
C CYS A 107 -1.05 2.20 6.11
N LEU A 108 -1.61 2.71 7.21
CA LEU A 108 -1.01 2.66 8.53
C LEU A 108 -1.81 1.68 9.39
N LEU A 109 -1.18 0.57 9.76
CA LEU A 109 -1.69 -0.27 10.85
C LEU A 109 -1.35 0.44 12.16
N GLU A 110 -2.40 0.90 12.84
CA GLU A 110 -2.32 1.62 14.10
C GLU A 110 -2.00 0.67 15.26
N GLY A 111 -1.80 1.24 16.45
CA GLY A 111 -1.58 0.49 17.69
C GLY A 111 -0.13 0.48 18.15
N GLU A 112 0.04 0.61 19.47
CA GLU A 112 1.35 0.67 20.14
C GLU A 112 1.59 -0.54 21.07
N GLU A 113 0.52 -1.26 21.43
CA GLU A 113 0.55 -2.45 22.27
C GLU A 113 0.41 -3.71 21.41
N ARG A 114 1.50 -4.47 21.28
CA ARG A 114 1.59 -5.65 20.39
C ARG A 114 0.42 -6.62 20.53
N ASP A 115 0.04 -6.96 21.75
CA ASP A 115 -0.97 -8.00 22.03
C ASP A 115 -2.40 -7.55 21.69
N ARG A 116 -2.59 -6.27 21.33
CA ARG A 116 -3.88 -5.73 20.89
C ARG A 116 -3.98 -5.53 19.38
N ILE A 117 -2.89 -5.76 18.64
CA ILE A 117 -2.85 -5.52 17.20
C ILE A 117 -3.34 -6.77 16.47
N ASP A 118 -4.41 -6.61 15.72
CA ASP A 118 -4.91 -7.61 14.77
C ASP A 118 -4.86 -7.01 13.35
N PRO A 119 -3.87 -7.39 12.52
CA PRO A 119 -3.77 -6.88 11.15
C PRO A 119 -4.99 -7.19 10.27
N LEU A 120 -5.81 -8.20 10.62
CA LEU A 120 -7.03 -8.54 9.88
C LEU A 120 -8.23 -7.68 10.26
N ASP A 121 -8.17 -6.99 11.41
CA ASP A 121 -9.18 -6.03 11.83
C ASP A 121 -8.99 -4.71 11.07
N VAL A 122 -9.85 -4.49 10.08
CA VAL A 122 -9.79 -3.30 9.21
C VAL A 122 -10.04 -1.99 9.95
N GLU A 123 -10.61 -2.02 11.17
CA GLU A 123 -10.79 -0.83 12.01
C GLU A 123 -9.46 -0.32 12.59
N GLN A 124 -8.43 -1.18 12.66
CA GLN A 124 -7.08 -0.81 13.11
C GLN A 124 -6.23 -0.15 12.01
N TRP A 125 -6.80 0.03 10.81
CA TRP A 125 -6.09 0.64 9.68
C TRP A 125 -6.58 2.06 9.41
N THR A 126 -5.64 3.00 9.39
CA THR A 126 -5.86 4.34 8.83
C THR A 126 -5.28 4.40 7.42
N PHE A 127 -6.04 4.96 6.48
CA PHE A 127 -5.60 5.15 5.10
C PHE A 127 -5.42 6.63 4.78
N TYR A 128 -4.35 6.96 4.07
CA TYR A 128 -4.11 8.28 3.50
C TYR A 128 -3.99 8.15 1.99
N VAL A 129 -4.91 8.78 1.27
CA VAL A 129 -5.01 8.68 -0.19
C VAL A 129 -4.54 9.98 -0.83
N LEU A 130 -3.65 9.86 -1.82
CA LEU A 130 -3.04 11.00 -2.50
C LEU A 130 -2.89 10.74 -4.01
N SER A 131 -3.14 11.77 -4.81
CA SER A 131 -2.87 11.74 -6.25
C SER A 131 -1.36 11.72 -6.53
N ARG A 132 -0.94 10.96 -7.55
CA ARG A 132 0.46 10.93 -8.01
C ARG A 132 0.93 12.33 -8.40
N HIS A 133 0.05 13.14 -9.00
CA HIS A 133 0.35 14.51 -9.43
C HIS A 133 0.95 15.33 -8.28
N GLU A 134 0.40 15.26 -7.07
CA GLU A 134 0.91 16.01 -5.93
C GLU A 134 2.33 15.59 -5.51
N LEU A 135 2.63 14.29 -5.57
CA LEU A 135 3.99 13.80 -5.29
C LEU A 135 4.98 14.26 -6.36
N ASP A 136 4.61 14.19 -7.64
CA ASP A 136 5.47 14.59 -8.76
C ASP A 136 5.71 16.10 -8.75
N ARG A 137 4.68 16.90 -8.45
CA ARG A 137 4.74 18.35 -8.37
C ARG A 137 5.60 18.84 -7.21
N GLN A 138 5.41 18.28 -6.02
CA GLN A 138 6.04 18.83 -4.81
C GLN A 138 7.35 18.15 -4.39
N VAL A 139 7.58 16.90 -4.81
CA VAL A 139 8.72 16.06 -4.38
C VAL A 139 9.19 15.09 -5.49
N PRO A 140 9.55 15.59 -6.69
CA PRO A 140 9.75 14.77 -7.90
C PRO A 140 10.74 13.61 -7.72
N GLU A 141 11.83 13.81 -6.99
CA GLU A 141 12.90 12.80 -6.83
C GLU A 141 12.92 12.12 -5.45
N GLN A 142 12.00 12.50 -4.56
CA GLN A 142 12.03 12.04 -3.17
C GLN A 142 11.76 10.54 -3.09
N LYS A 143 12.61 9.83 -2.35
CA LYS A 143 12.55 8.37 -2.24
C LYS A 143 11.62 7.87 -1.15
N THR A 144 11.41 8.67 -0.12
CA THR A 144 10.65 8.27 1.07
C THR A 144 10.00 9.48 1.72
N ILE A 145 8.89 9.28 2.42
CA ILE A 145 8.20 10.33 3.18
C ILE A 145 7.76 9.81 4.55
N GLY A 146 7.92 10.63 5.59
CA GLY A 146 7.39 10.32 6.92
C GLY A 146 5.90 10.71 7.04
N LEU A 147 5.19 10.13 8.01
CA LEU A 147 3.75 10.40 8.19
C LEU A 147 3.42 11.88 8.43
N ALA A 148 4.13 12.55 9.35
CA ALA A 148 3.85 13.95 9.65
C ALA A 148 4.09 14.87 8.43
N PRO A 149 5.22 14.79 7.69
CA PRO A 149 5.38 15.50 6.43
C PRO A 149 4.34 15.14 5.36
N LEU A 150 3.92 13.88 5.26
CA LEU A 150 2.86 13.46 4.34
C LEU A 150 1.57 14.25 4.62
N ILE A 151 1.13 14.29 5.88
CA ILE A 151 -0.08 15.01 6.28
C ILE A 151 0.10 16.52 6.09
N ALA A 152 1.17 17.10 6.63
CA ALA A 152 1.33 18.55 6.68
C ALA A 152 1.57 19.19 5.31
N LYS A 153 2.28 18.51 4.40
CA LYS A 153 2.66 19.07 3.09
C LYS A 153 1.65 18.77 1.99
N PHE A 154 0.99 17.62 2.04
CA PHE A 154 0.14 17.15 0.93
C PHE A 154 -1.35 17.17 1.28
N GLY A 155 -1.71 17.20 2.56
CA GLY A 155 -3.12 17.12 2.98
C GLY A 155 -3.87 15.94 2.35
N PRO A 156 -3.31 14.71 2.35
CA PRO A 156 -3.96 13.58 1.71
C PRO A 156 -5.32 13.31 2.37
N ARG A 157 -6.25 12.72 1.62
CA ARG A 157 -7.53 12.31 2.18
C ARG A 157 -7.29 11.17 3.18
N LYS A 158 -7.41 11.48 4.48
CA LYS A 158 -7.47 10.49 5.55
C LYS A 158 -8.85 9.83 5.54
N CYS A 159 -8.90 8.50 5.55
CA CYS A 159 -10.16 7.75 5.50
C CYS A 159 -10.04 6.37 6.15
N VAL A 160 -11.20 5.76 6.41
CA VAL A 160 -11.34 4.38 6.90
C VAL A 160 -11.62 3.40 5.74
N TYR A 161 -11.61 2.09 6.02
CA TYR A 161 -11.82 1.04 5.01
C TYR A 161 -13.04 1.28 4.11
N GLY A 162 -14.21 1.59 4.70
CA GLY A 162 -15.46 1.78 3.95
C GLY A 162 -15.46 2.99 3.00
N GLU A 163 -14.50 3.90 3.14
CA GLU A 163 -14.38 5.13 2.36
C GLU A 163 -13.30 5.06 1.27
N LEU A 164 -12.45 4.02 1.29
CA LEU A 164 -11.28 3.87 0.42
C LEU A 164 -11.63 4.01 -1.06
N LYS A 165 -12.71 3.36 -1.51
CA LYS A 165 -13.12 3.39 -2.91
C LYS A 165 -13.45 4.80 -3.39
N ALA A 166 -14.18 5.57 -2.58
CA ALA A 166 -14.51 6.96 -2.89
C ALA A 166 -13.26 7.83 -2.88
N ALA A 167 -12.40 7.67 -1.86
CA ALA A 167 -11.15 8.43 -1.74
C ALA A 167 -10.20 8.19 -2.92
N ILE A 168 -10.07 6.94 -3.39
CA ILE A 168 -9.24 6.59 -4.56
C ILE A 168 -9.81 7.20 -5.84
N HIS A 169 -11.14 7.15 -6.04
CA HIS A 169 -11.78 7.79 -7.19
C HIS A 169 -11.55 9.30 -7.24
N GLU A 170 -11.69 9.99 -6.12
CA GLU A 170 -11.49 11.43 -6.05
C GLU A 170 -10.04 11.82 -6.30
N ALA A 171 -9.07 11.15 -5.66
CA ALA A 171 -7.65 11.38 -5.91
C ALA A 171 -7.27 11.09 -7.37
N ALA A 172 -7.89 10.09 -8.01
CA ALA A 172 -7.66 9.81 -9.42
C ALA A 172 -8.22 10.93 -10.33
N ALA A 173 -9.34 11.57 -9.95
CA ALA A 173 -9.94 12.65 -10.71
C ALA A 173 -9.08 13.91 -10.72
N GLU A 174 -8.34 14.19 -9.64
CA GLU A 174 -7.38 15.31 -9.57
C GLU A 174 -6.30 15.22 -10.67
N ASN A 175 -5.82 14.01 -10.99
CA ASN A 175 -4.84 13.82 -12.05
C ASN A 175 -5.35 14.20 -13.45
N ARG A 176 -6.67 14.20 -13.66
CA ARG A 176 -7.27 14.52 -14.97
C ARG A 176 -7.49 16.02 -15.16
N GLY A 177 -7.48 16.80 -14.08
CA GLY A 177 -7.67 18.25 -14.09
C GLY A 177 -6.37 19.06 -14.03
N ALA A 178 -5.22 18.39 -13.88
CA ALA A 178 -3.90 18.99 -13.72
C ALA A 178 -3.01 18.77 -14.95
#